data_AF-A0A522Z3T8-F1
#
_entry.id   AF-A0A522Z3T8-F1
#
_cell.length_a   1.000
_cell.length_b   1.000
_cell.length_c   1.000
_cell.angle_alpha   90.00
_cell.angle_beta   90.00
_cell.angle_gamma   90.00
#
_symmetry.space_group_name_H-M   'P 1'
#
loop_
_entity.id
_entity.type
_entity.pdbx_description
1 polymer ?
#
loop_
_entity_poly.entity_id
_entity_poly.type
_entity_poly.pdbx_seq_one_letter_code
_entity_poly.pdbx_strand_id
1 'polypeptide(L)'
;RWRNARFPDDASTGHSNARGTMVFATAGPNTRTTQFFINFKDNSMLDSMGFTPFGKVVAGMDVVDKLNKEYGEGAPRGNGPDQGRIQSEGNTYLKKDFPRLDYIKSASLEK
;
A
#
# COMPACT_ATOMS: atom_id res chain seq x y z
N ARG A 1 17.48 0.18 5.55
CA ARG A 1 17.51 0.94 6.83
C ARG A 1 16.12 1.05 7.48
N TRP A 2 15.05 1.37 6.75
CA TRP A 2 13.73 1.66 7.34
C TRP A 2 12.76 0.47 7.46
N ARG A 3 13.01 -0.65 6.77
CA ARG A 3 12.09 -1.81 6.73
C ARG A 3 11.69 -2.33 8.11
N ASN A 4 12.66 -2.45 9.03
CA ASN A 4 12.43 -3.01 10.36
C ASN A 4 12.20 -1.91 11.43
N ALA A 5 12.18 -0.64 11.01
CA ALA A 5 11.93 0.48 11.91
C ALA A 5 10.43 0.61 12.10
N ARG A 6 9.90 -0.07 13.11
CA ARG A 6 8.50 0.03 13.49
C ARG A 6 8.21 1.39 14.11
N PHE A 7 7.02 1.91 13.87
CA PHE A 7 6.50 3.09 14.56
C PHE A 7 5.11 2.83 15.15
N PRO A 8 4.69 3.60 16.17
CA PRO A 8 3.40 3.43 16.82
C PRO A 8 2.22 3.68 15.87
N ASP A 9 1.05 3.20 16.27
CA ASP A 9 -0.17 3.51 15.53
C ASP A 9 -0.55 5.00 15.68
N ASP A 10 -0.85 5.66 14.57
CA ASP A 10 -1.52 6.95 14.51
C ASP A 10 -2.87 6.88 15.23
N ALA A 11 -3.14 7.90 16.05
CA ALA A 11 -4.46 8.10 16.65
C ALA A 11 -5.54 8.20 15.56
N SER A 12 -6.77 7.82 15.89
CA SER A 12 -7.89 7.98 14.95
C SER A 12 -8.00 9.43 14.50
N THR A 13 -8.04 9.63 13.18
CA THR A 13 -8.21 10.96 12.57
C THR A 13 -9.69 11.33 12.36
N GLY A 14 -10.61 10.41 12.67
CA GLY A 14 -12.03 10.54 12.32
C GLY A 14 -12.32 10.42 10.82
N HIS A 15 -11.30 10.20 9.99
CA HIS A 15 -11.46 9.96 8.57
C HIS A 15 -11.61 8.46 8.27
N SER A 16 -12.65 8.13 7.51
CA SER A 16 -12.87 6.77 7.01
C SER A 16 -11.88 6.41 5.90
N ASN A 17 -11.64 5.11 5.70
CA ASN A 17 -10.93 4.51 4.57
C ASN A 17 -11.72 4.67 3.26
N ALA A 18 -11.94 5.92 2.85
CA ALA A 18 -12.63 6.26 1.62
C ALA A 18 -11.71 6.11 0.39
N ARG A 19 -12.31 6.12 -0.80
CA ARG A 19 -11.57 6.10 -2.07
C ARG A 19 -10.51 7.22 -2.14
N GLY A 20 -9.31 6.83 -2.57
CA GLY A 20 -8.14 7.70 -2.75
C GLY A 20 -7.35 7.95 -1.46
N THR A 21 -7.78 7.46 -0.30
CA THR A 21 -6.98 7.61 0.93
C THR A 21 -5.75 6.70 0.91
N MET A 22 -4.68 7.15 1.56
CA MET A 22 -3.42 6.44 1.74
C MET A 22 -3.26 6.01 3.19
N VAL A 23 -2.85 4.76 3.39
CA VAL A 23 -2.86 4.11 4.71
C VAL A 23 -1.65 3.20 4.84
N PHE A 24 -0.95 3.25 5.99
CA PHE A 24 0.13 2.31 6.27
C PHE A 24 -0.41 0.90 6.50
N ALA A 25 0.24 -0.10 5.89
CA ALA A 25 -0.03 -1.50 6.17
C ALA A 25 0.48 -1.88 7.57
N THR A 26 -0.23 -2.79 8.22
CA THR A 26 0.08 -3.25 9.58
C THR A 26 -0.14 -4.76 9.73
N ALA A 27 0.64 -5.39 10.59
CA ALA A 27 0.48 -6.79 11.01
C ALA A 27 -0.16 -6.90 12.42
N GLY A 28 -0.70 -5.80 12.94
CA GLY A 28 -1.25 -5.68 14.29
C GLY A 28 -0.75 -4.43 15.02
N PRO A 29 -1.20 -4.19 16.27
CA PRO A 29 -0.90 -2.95 16.97
C PRO A 29 0.59 -2.59 17.01
N ASN A 30 0.93 -1.36 16.65
CA ASN A 30 2.30 -0.80 16.67
C ASN A 30 3.32 -1.57 15.79
N THR A 31 2.89 -2.10 14.64
CA THR A 31 3.77 -2.86 13.72
C THR A 31 3.98 -2.18 12.36
N ARG A 32 3.52 -0.93 12.20
CA ARG A 32 3.65 -0.19 10.94
C ARG A 32 5.12 0.07 10.60
N THR A 33 5.41 0.06 9.30
CA THR A 33 6.75 0.29 8.73
C THR A 33 6.59 1.07 7.43
N THR A 34 7.38 0.79 6.40
CA THR A 34 7.41 1.59 5.16
C THR A 34 6.34 1.20 4.13
N GLN A 35 5.52 0.19 4.39
CA GLN A 35 4.50 -0.26 3.44
C GLN A 35 3.20 0.53 3.63
N PHE A 36 2.65 1.03 2.53
CA PHE A 36 1.35 1.70 2.51
C PHE A 36 0.57 1.28 1.26
N PHE A 37 -0.74 1.51 1.26
CA PHE A 37 -1.62 1.28 0.11
C PHE A 37 -2.51 2.50 -0.15
N ILE A 38 -3.11 2.54 -1.35
CA ILE A 38 -4.12 3.51 -1.76
C ILE A 38 -5.45 2.79 -1.89
N ASN A 39 -6.51 3.31 -1.29
CA ASN A 39 -7.86 2.77 -1.42
C ASN A 39 -8.43 3.06 -2.83
N PHE A 40 -8.70 2.03 -3.64
CA PHE A 40 -9.31 2.19 -4.96
C PHE A 40 -10.84 2.42 -4.89
N LYS A 41 -11.44 2.06 -3.75
CA LYS A 41 -12.85 2.23 -3.41
C LYS A 41 -12.97 2.47 -1.90
N ASP A 42 -14.18 2.73 -1.43
CA ASP A 42 -14.44 2.83 0.01
C ASP A 42 -14.27 1.45 0.68
N ASN A 43 -13.46 1.42 1.74
CA ASN A 43 -13.09 0.25 2.52
C ASN A 43 -13.32 0.51 4.02
N SER A 44 -14.49 1.02 4.39
CA SER A 44 -14.84 1.41 5.77
C SER A 44 -14.73 0.28 6.80
N MET A 45 -14.73 -0.99 6.36
CA MET A 45 -14.42 -2.14 7.23
C MET A 45 -13.03 -2.04 7.91
N LEU A 46 -12.09 -1.29 7.32
CA LEU A 46 -10.75 -1.09 7.86
C LEU A 46 -10.72 -0.06 9.01
N ASP A 47 -11.75 0.78 9.15
CA ASP A 47 -11.78 1.88 10.13
C ASP A 47 -11.70 1.35 11.57
N SER A 48 -12.39 0.24 11.86
CA SER A 48 -12.36 -0.40 13.17
C SER A 48 -11.17 -1.34 13.39
N MET A 49 -10.30 -1.50 12.38
CA MET A 49 -9.17 -2.43 12.40
C MET A 49 -7.83 -1.74 12.66
N GLY A 50 -7.83 -0.44 12.95
CA GLY A 50 -6.61 0.33 13.21
C GLY A 50 -5.84 0.68 11.93
N PHE A 51 -6.53 0.80 10.80
CA PHE A 51 -5.98 1.31 9.54
C PHE A 51 -6.31 2.80 9.41
N THR A 52 -5.50 3.64 10.03
CA THR A 52 -5.72 5.10 10.05
C THR A 52 -5.22 5.74 8.74
N PRO A 53 -6.07 6.44 7.97
CA PRO A 53 -5.62 7.23 6.82
C PRO A 53 -4.65 8.35 7.24
N PHE A 54 -3.52 8.46 6.54
CA PHE A 54 -2.53 9.53 6.75
C PHE A 54 -2.46 10.52 5.59
N GLY A 55 -3.11 10.22 4.47
CA GLY A 55 -3.11 11.08 3.28
C GLY A 55 -4.22 10.73 2.31
N LYS A 56 -4.36 11.52 1.25
CA LYS A 56 -5.31 11.30 0.17
C LYS A 56 -4.75 11.79 -1.16
N VAL A 57 -5.02 11.06 -2.23
CA VAL A 57 -4.77 11.48 -3.60
C VAL A 57 -5.62 12.73 -3.89
N VAL A 58 -4.97 13.89 -4.06
CA VAL A 58 -5.64 15.17 -4.34
C VAL A 58 -5.80 15.45 -5.84
N ALA A 59 -4.93 14.85 -6.67
CA ALA A 59 -4.96 14.94 -8.13
C ALA A 59 -4.44 13.63 -8.74
N GLY A 60 -4.90 13.29 -9.95
CA GLY A 60 -4.43 12.10 -10.68
C GLY A 60 -5.03 10.77 -10.22
N MET A 61 -6.21 10.77 -9.59
CA MET A 61 -6.88 9.51 -9.22
C MET A 61 -7.27 8.67 -10.46
N ASP A 62 -7.51 9.31 -11.60
CA ASP A 62 -7.73 8.61 -12.88
C ASP A 62 -6.48 7.88 -13.39
N VAL A 63 -5.29 8.33 -12.99
CA VAL A 63 -4.01 7.64 -13.25
C VAL A 63 -3.89 6.45 -12.30
N VAL A 64 -4.24 6.61 -11.02
CA VAL A 64 -4.27 5.52 -10.04
C VAL A 64 -5.21 4.40 -10.50
N ASP A 65 -6.39 4.74 -11.03
CA ASP A 65 -7.36 3.76 -11.52
C ASP A 65 -6.84 2.90 -12.70
N LYS A 66 -5.85 3.41 -13.44
CA LYS A 66 -5.24 2.73 -14.58
C LYS A 66 -4.10 1.78 -14.19
N LEU A 67 -3.67 1.79 -12.94
CA LEU A 67 -2.65 0.85 -12.47
C LEU A 67 -3.09 -0.59 -12.71
N ASN A 68 -2.16 -1.41 -13.18
CA ASN A 68 -2.44 -2.79 -13.56
C ASN A 68 -2.83 -3.63 -12.34
N LYS A 69 -4.05 -4.15 -12.37
CA LYS A 69 -4.67 -4.96 -11.31
C LYS A 69 -4.84 -6.43 -11.69
N GLU A 70 -4.28 -6.87 -12.81
CA GLU A 70 -4.54 -8.21 -13.36
C GLU A 70 -4.09 -9.36 -12.45
N TYR A 71 -3.07 -9.13 -11.62
CA TYR A 71 -2.51 -10.14 -10.74
C TYR A 71 -3.31 -10.35 -9.45
N GLY A 72 -4.14 -9.38 -9.06
CA GLY A 72 -5.03 -9.48 -7.89
C GLY A 72 -4.32 -9.59 -6.54
N GLU A 73 -4.94 -10.33 -5.61
CA GLU A 73 -4.48 -10.51 -4.23
C GLU A 73 -3.12 -11.21 -4.15
N GLY A 74 -2.28 -10.81 -3.18
CA GLY A 74 -0.96 -11.40 -2.98
C GLY A 74 -0.98 -12.88 -2.58
N ALA A 75 0.06 -13.61 -2.95
CA ALA A 75 0.28 -15.00 -2.53
C ALA A 75 0.41 -15.13 -1.00
N PRO A 76 0.07 -16.31 -0.41
CA PRO A 76 -0.42 -17.52 -1.08
C PRO A 76 -1.94 -17.54 -1.30
N ARG A 77 -2.67 -16.49 -0.89
CA ARG A 77 -4.14 -16.45 -0.96
C ARG A 77 -4.65 -16.05 -2.35
N GLY A 78 -3.86 -15.36 -3.14
CA GLY A 78 -4.14 -15.04 -4.53
C GLY A 78 -2.95 -15.27 -5.47
N ASN A 79 -3.08 -14.77 -6.70
CA ASN A 79 -2.10 -14.95 -7.78
C ASN A 79 -1.09 -13.80 -7.88
N GLY A 80 -1.21 -12.80 -7.00
CA GLY A 80 -0.36 -11.63 -6.96
C GLY A 80 1.00 -11.89 -6.30
N PRO A 81 1.87 -10.87 -6.25
CA PRO A 81 3.20 -10.98 -5.67
C PRO A 81 3.20 -11.49 -4.22
N ASP A 82 4.17 -12.34 -3.91
CA ASP A 82 4.46 -12.78 -2.55
C ASP A 82 5.22 -11.68 -1.79
N GLN A 83 4.69 -11.30 -0.64
CA GLN A 83 5.23 -10.19 0.15
C GLN A 83 6.63 -10.49 0.71
N GLY A 84 6.95 -11.76 1.00
CA GLY A 84 8.27 -12.18 1.46
C GLY A 84 9.31 -12.05 0.34
N ARG A 85 8.98 -12.50 -0.87
CA ARG A 85 9.83 -12.38 -2.06
C ARG A 85 10.00 -10.93 -2.50
N ILE A 86 8.98 -10.08 -2.37
CA ILE A 86 9.15 -8.63 -2.56
C ILE A 86 10.25 -8.09 -1.63
N GLN A 87 10.30 -8.55 -0.38
CA GLN A 87 11.26 -8.06 0.60
C GLN A 87 12.68 -8.60 0.39
N SER A 88 12.83 -9.87 -0.02
CA SER A 88 14.13 -10.53 -0.20
C SER A 88 14.75 -10.31 -1.59
N GLU A 89 13.94 -10.34 -2.64
CA GLU A 89 14.39 -10.30 -4.04
C GLU A 89 14.06 -8.98 -4.75
N GLY A 90 13.07 -8.23 -4.25
CA GLY A 90 12.71 -6.90 -4.75
C GLY A 90 12.33 -6.89 -6.23
N ASN A 91 12.83 -5.88 -6.95
CA ASN A 91 12.48 -5.68 -8.36
C ASN A 91 13.01 -6.79 -9.29
N THR A 92 13.99 -7.59 -8.87
CA THR A 92 14.45 -8.75 -9.66
C THR A 92 13.33 -9.79 -9.75
N TYR A 93 12.65 -10.07 -8.64
CA TYR A 93 11.47 -10.93 -8.58
C TYR A 93 10.30 -10.34 -9.36
N LEU A 94 9.92 -9.09 -9.05
CA LEU A 94 8.73 -8.46 -9.63
C LEU A 94 8.83 -8.33 -11.15
N LYS A 95 10.00 -7.95 -11.69
CA LYS A 95 10.17 -7.82 -13.14
C LYS A 95 10.14 -9.15 -13.88
N LYS A 96 10.62 -10.23 -13.24
CA LYS A 96 10.67 -11.56 -13.83
C LYS A 96 9.30 -12.24 -13.82
N ASP A 97 8.66 -12.24 -12.65
CA ASP A 97 7.46 -13.05 -12.41
C ASP A 97 6.17 -12.25 -12.66
N PHE A 98 6.23 -10.91 -12.62
CA PHE A 98 5.10 -9.98 -12.81
C PHE A 98 5.45 -8.85 -13.79
N PRO A 99 5.79 -9.18 -15.06
CA PRO A 99 6.38 -8.23 -16.01
C PRO A 99 5.48 -7.04 -16.38
N ARG A 100 4.18 -7.12 -16.08
CA ARG A 100 3.21 -6.08 -16.40
C ARG A 100 2.84 -5.19 -15.20
N LEU A 101 3.50 -5.34 -14.05
CA LEU A 101 3.33 -4.41 -12.92
C LEU A 101 3.79 -3.00 -13.29
N ASP A 102 3.08 -2.01 -12.74
CA ASP A 102 3.50 -0.62 -12.79
C ASP A 102 4.52 -0.32 -11.68
N TYR A 103 5.45 0.59 -11.97
CA TYR A 103 6.53 0.95 -11.05
C TYR A 103 6.62 2.47 -10.89
N ILE A 104 6.66 2.92 -9.64
CA ILE A 104 7.05 4.30 -9.30
C ILE A 104 8.53 4.47 -9.70
N LYS A 105 8.80 5.43 -10.60
CA LYS A 105 10.17 5.72 -11.07
C LYS A 105 10.89 6.71 -10.16
N SER A 106 10.15 7.67 -9.60
CA SER A 106 10.65 8.68 -8.69
C SER A 106 9.51 9.15 -7.78
N ALA A 107 9.88 9.70 -6.62
CA ALA A 107 8.98 10.41 -5.72
C ALA A 107 9.77 11.56 -5.09
N SER A 108 9.16 12.73 -5.01
CA SER A 108 9.74 13.92 -4.40
C SER A 108 8.72 14.63 -3.54
N LEU A 109 9.20 15.37 -2.55
CA LEU A 109 8.37 16.32 -1.82
C LEU A 109 8.31 17.60 -2.64
N GLU A 110 7.10 18.03 -2.99
CA GLU A 110 6.88 19.37 -3.53
C GLU A 110 6.90 20.36 -2.34
N LYS A 111 7.65 21.45 -2.50
CA LYS A 111 7.84 22.48 -1.48
C LYS A 111 6.99 23.70 -1.80
#